data_AF-A0A935DG35-F1
#
_entry.id   AF-A0A935DG35-F1
#
_cell.length_a   1.000
_cell.length_b   1.000
_cell.length_c   1.000
_cell.angle_alpha   90.00
_cell.angle_beta   90.00
_cell.angle_gamma   90.00
#
_symmetry.space_group_name_H-M   'P 1'
#
loop_
_entity.id
_entity.type
_entity.pdbx_description
1 polymer ?
#
loop_
_entity_poly.entity_id
_entity_poly.type
_entity_poly.pdbx_seq_one_letter_code
_entity_poly.pdbx_strand_id
1 'polypeptide(L)'
;MPRDCRELHTLNPSLPSGEYMVDLDGAGSGAATTVRCDMTTDGGGWTLVFDSGTTNFSQAGVPWTRADVAAALVTPGLATTTLVAYRDASFALLPSLFRVSFAMPAGWRTAAPLNVSSVDAPVMVSFDGGPPLLRRLRHGYGGFLDNCAGDWGVGGNFGRFCITPSPAPFYAAFGVGAADRCVTSDVSWNSGGSTNECGASRRFTLYIR
;
A
#
# COMPACT_ATOMS: atom_id res chain seq x y z
N MET A 1 15.30 10.78 -19.31
CA MET A 1 13.95 10.83 -18.72
C MET A 1 14.10 10.39 -17.26
N PRO A 2 13.37 10.96 -16.28
CA PRO A 2 13.50 10.54 -14.87
C PRO A 2 13.17 9.05 -14.71
N ARG A 3 13.89 8.35 -13.82
CA ARG A 3 13.71 6.92 -13.58
C ARG A 3 12.38 6.59 -12.93
N ASP A 4 12.01 7.37 -11.94
CA ASP A 4 10.83 7.18 -11.12
C ASP A 4 10.30 8.53 -10.61
N CYS A 5 9.27 8.49 -9.77
CA CYS A 5 8.71 9.70 -9.19
C CYS A 5 9.70 10.41 -8.25
N ARG A 6 10.63 9.69 -7.64
CA ARG A 6 11.60 10.26 -6.69
C ARG A 6 12.62 11.12 -7.43
N GLU A 7 13.16 10.62 -8.52
CA GLU A 7 14.07 11.39 -9.39
C GLU A 7 13.33 12.57 -10.02
N LEU A 8 12.12 12.36 -10.55
CA LEU A 8 11.31 13.42 -11.11
C LEU A 8 11.03 14.55 -10.11
N HIS A 9 10.67 14.20 -8.87
CA HIS A 9 10.41 15.19 -7.83
C HIS A 9 11.69 15.93 -7.41
N THR A 10 12.84 15.25 -7.38
CA THR A 10 14.13 15.89 -7.09
C THR A 10 14.49 16.92 -8.16
N LEU A 11 14.25 16.60 -9.43
CA LEU A 11 14.50 17.51 -10.55
C LEU A 11 13.50 18.66 -10.61
N ASN A 12 12.24 18.42 -10.26
CA ASN A 12 11.16 19.41 -10.33
C ASN A 12 10.25 19.36 -9.08
N PRO A 13 10.67 19.93 -7.94
CA PRO A 13 9.96 19.81 -6.67
C PRO A 13 8.56 20.45 -6.65
N SER A 14 8.26 21.37 -7.58
CA SER A 14 6.97 22.06 -7.68
C SER A 14 5.92 21.32 -8.52
N LEU A 15 6.25 20.15 -9.08
CA LEU A 15 5.28 19.39 -9.87
C LEU A 15 4.10 18.93 -8.99
N PRO A 16 2.86 19.04 -9.46
CA PRO A 16 1.71 18.49 -8.75
C PRO A 16 1.72 16.96 -8.76
N SER A 17 0.96 16.34 -7.86
CA SER A 17 0.67 14.91 -7.97
C SER A 17 -0.10 14.62 -9.27
N GLY A 18 0.16 13.49 -9.92
CA GLY A 18 -0.40 13.20 -11.24
C GLY A 18 0.25 12.02 -11.93
N GLU A 19 -0.07 11.83 -13.20
CA GLU A 19 0.56 10.80 -14.04
C GLU A 19 1.72 11.38 -14.83
N TYR A 20 2.83 10.64 -14.86
CA TYR A 20 4.07 11.06 -15.50
C TYR A 20 4.73 9.90 -16.22
N MET A 21 5.37 10.20 -17.35
CA MET A 21 6.23 9.25 -18.05
C MET A 21 7.59 9.16 -17.36
N VAL A 22 8.00 7.93 -17.06
CA VAL A 22 9.27 7.62 -16.38
C VAL A 22 9.97 6.43 -17.03
N ASP A 23 11.27 6.30 -16.75
CA ASP A 23 12.18 5.31 -17.31
C ASP A 23 12.64 4.33 -16.24
N LEU A 24 11.82 3.34 -15.89
CA LEU A 24 12.03 2.55 -14.67
C LEU A 24 13.36 1.79 -14.63
N ASP A 25 13.95 1.46 -15.78
CA ASP A 25 15.26 0.82 -15.91
C ASP A 25 16.38 1.78 -16.37
N GLY A 26 16.08 3.06 -16.57
CA GLY A 26 17.04 4.10 -16.92
C GLY A 26 17.66 3.88 -18.29
N ALA A 27 18.99 3.71 -18.38
CA ALA A 27 19.66 3.48 -19.66
C ALA A 27 19.50 2.04 -20.20
N GLY A 28 18.58 1.25 -19.63
CA GLY A 28 18.25 -0.09 -20.07
C GLY A 28 17.44 -0.11 -21.37
N SER A 29 16.98 -1.30 -21.75
CA SER A 29 16.19 -1.49 -22.98
C SER A 29 14.69 -1.38 -22.77
N GLY A 30 14.24 -1.19 -21.53
CA GLY A 30 12.85 -1.03 -21.15
C GLY A 30 12.24 0.21 -21.81
N ALA A 31 10.96 0.09 -22.16
CA ALA A 31 10.23 1.24 -22.67
C ALA A 31 9.80 2.13 -21.50
N ALA A 32 9.83 3.44 -21.76
CA ALA A 32 9.16 4.44 -20.96
C ALA A 32 7.72 4.03 -20.60
N THR A 33 7.30 4.27 -19.36
CA THR A 33 5.94 3.93 -18.90
C THR A 33 5.32 5.06 -18.10
N THR A 34 3.99 5.15 -18.14
CA THR A 34 3.23 6.09 -17.32
C THR A 34 3.06 5.53 -15.91
N VAL A 35 3.48 6.29 -14.91
CA VAL A 35 3.27 6.00 -13.49
C VAL A 35 2.49 7.12 -12.81
N ARG A 36 1.79 6.78 -11.73
CA ARG A 36 1.17 7.75 -10.84
C ARG A 36 2.19 8.19 -9.79
N CYS A 37 2.42 9.50 -9.71
CA CYS A 37 3.27 10.10 -8.69
C CYS A 37 2.45 10.88 -7.67
N ASP A 38 2.70 10.62 -6.39
CA ASP A 38 2.36 11.57 -5.33
C ASP A 38 3.58 12.45 -5.04
N MET A 39 3.46 13.73 -5.38
CA MET A 39 4.52 14.74 -5.28
C MET A 39 4.39 15.63 -4.03
N THR A 40 3.41 15.39 -3.17
CA THR A 40 3.09 16.28 -2.05
C THR A 40 3.18 15.59 -0.68
N THR A 41 2.69 14.36 -0.58
CA THR A 41 2.60 13.64 0.69
C THR A 41 3.98 13.28 1.22
N ASP A 42 4.26 13.56 2.51
CA ASP A 42 5.52 13.19 3.17
C ASP A 42 6.79 13.53 2.35
N GLY A 43 6.79 14.72 1.76
CA GLY A 43 7.90 15.24 0.95
C GLY A 43 7.97 14.68 -0.48
N GLY A 44 6.89 14.07 -0.99
CA GLY A 44 6.70 13.80 -2.41
C GLY A 44 7.63 12.76 -3.05
N GLY A 45 7.50 12.60 -4.36
CA GLY A 45 8.30 11.68 -5.16
C GLY A 45 7.98 10.21 -4.90
N TRP A 46 6.72 9.90 -4.64
CA TRP A 46 6.24 8.54 -4.40
C TRP A 46 5.64 7.95 -5.67
N THR A 47 6.01 6.70 -6.02
CA THR A 47 5.45 5.97 -7.15
C THR A 47 4.40 4.96 -6.69
N LEU A 48 3.19 4.99 -7.27
CA LEU A 48 2.13 4.02 -6.95
C LEU A 48 2.54 2.61 -7.40
N VAL A 49 2.41 1.62 -6.51
CA VAL A 49 2.66 0.19 -6.84
C VAL A 49 1.44 -0.71 -6.63
N PHE A 50 0.52 -0.30 -5.76
CA PHE A 50 -0.73 -1.00 -5.50
C PHE A 50 -1.87 -0.02 -5.22
N ASP A 51 -3.05 -0.31 -5.74
CA ASP A 51 -4.30 0.30 -5.29
C ASP A 51 -5.45 -0.72 -5.31
N SER A 52 -6.32 -0.66 -4.30
CA SER A 52 -7.47 -1.56 -4.19
C SER A 52 -8.64 -1.14 -5.09
N GLY A 53 -8.37 -0.70 -6.32
CA GLY A 53 -9.30 0.07 -7.15
C GLY A 53 -10.65 -0.55 -7.53
N THR A 54 -10.94 -1.74 -7.02
CA THR A 54 -12.17 -2.50 -7.16
C THR A 54 -12.92 -2.56 -5.82
N THR A 55 -14.15 -3.06 -5.83
CA THR A 55 -14.91 -3.29 -4.60
C THR A 55 -14.58 -4.64 -3.94
N ASN A 56 -13.98 -5.57 -4.69
CA ASN A 56 -13.51 -6.86 -4.19
C ASN A 56 -12.48 -7.46 -5.17
N PHE A 57 -11.37 -8.02 -4.68
CA PHE A 57 -10.48 -8.88 -5.49
C PHE A 57 -10.94 -10.35 -5.52
N SER A 58 -11.54 -10.83 -4.43
CA SER A 58 -12.00 -12.21 -4.25
C SER A 58 -10.93 -13.25 -4.59
N GLN A 59 -9.66 -12.95 -4.25
CA GLN A 59 -8.52 -13.79 -4.60
C GLN A 59 -7.59 -13.98 -3.40
N ALA A 60 -7.37 -15.24 -3.04
CA ALA A 60 -6.32 -15.61 -2.10
C ALA A 60 -4.96 -15.26 -2.74
N GLY A 61 -4.32 -14.23 -2.20
CA GLY A 61 -3.07 -13.72 -2.73
C GLY A 61 -3.27 -12.70 -3.84
N VAL A 62 -3.12 -11.43 -3.51
CA VAL A 62 -3.31 -10.32 -4.46
C VAL A 62 -1.94 -9.79 -4.92
N PRO A 63 -1.61 -9.84 -6.23
CA PRO A 63 -0.34 -9.34 -6.75
C PRO A 63 -0.29 -7.80 -6.74
N TRP A 64 0.87 -7.25 -7.08
CA TRP A 64 1.01 -5.81 -7.36
C TRP A 64 0.10 -5.38 -8.51
N THR A 65 -0.63 -4.26 -8.38
CA THR A 65 -1.40 -3.71 -9.52
C THR A 65 -0.48 -3.07 -10.56
N ARG A 66 0.71 -2.62 -10.15
CA ARG A 66 1.82 -2.21 -11.03
C ARG A 66 3.00 -3.18 -10.91
N ALA A 67 2.85 -4.36 -11.52
CA ALA A 67 3.88 -5.39 -11.55
C ALA A 67 5.16 -4.93 -12.27
N ASP A 68 5.04 -4.05 -13.27
CA ASP A 68 6.15 -3.40 -13.97
C ASP A 68 6.99 -2.54 -13.02
N VAL A 69 6.34 -1.67 -12.24
CA VAL A 69 6.98 -0.82 -11.22
C VAL A 69 7.63 -1.68 -10.13
N ALA A 70 6.92 -2.70 -9.64
CA ALA A 70 7.44 -3.59 -8.62
C ALA A 70 8.69 -4.37 -9.09
N ALA A 71 8.65 -4.91 -10.32
CA ALA A 71 9.79 -5.63 -10.89
C ALA A 71 11.03 -4.73 -11.04
N ALA A 72 10.84 -3.47 -11.43
CA ALA A 72 11.93 -2.54 -11.66
C ALA A 72 12.48 -1.89 -10.39
N LEU A 73 11.65 -1.62 -9.38
CA LEU A 73 12.06 -0.85 -8.20
C LEU A 73 12.08 -1.68 -6.91
N VAL A 74 11.12 -2.58 -6.71
CA VAL A 74 10.99 -3.38 -5.48
C VAL A 74 11.93 -4.59 -5.51
N THR A 75 11.85 -5.43 -6.53
CA THR A 75 12.65 -6.66 -6.66
C THR A 75 14.17 -6.41 -6.53
N PRO A 76 14.78 -5.42 -7.23
CA PRO A 76 16.20 -5.12 -7.05
C PRO A 76 16.52 -4.36 -5.75
N GLY A 77 15.50 -3.95 -4.98
CA GLY A 77 15.69 -3.24 -3.72
C GLY A 77 16.06 -1.76 -3.87
N LEU A 78 15.66 -1.13 -4.97
CA LEU A 78 15.89 0.29 -5.22
C LEU A 78 14.89 1.17 -4.44
N ALA A 79 13.63 0.73 -4.37
CA ALA A 79 12.65 1.31 -3.47
C ALA A 79 12.85 0.77 -2.05
N THR A 80 12.96 1.67 -1.07
CA THR A 80 13.31 1.33 0.31
C THR A 80 12.28 1.78 1.33
N THR A 81 11.39 2.68 0.94
CA THR A 81 10.32 3.19 1.81
C THR A 81 8.97 2.97 1.16
N THR A 82 7.97 2.64 1.98
CA THR A 82 6.58 2.50 1.57
C THR A 82 5.75 3.58 2.25
N LEU A 83 4.79 4.16 1.51
CA LEU A 83 3.72 5.00 2.02
C LEU A 83 2.38 4.27 1.82
N VAL A 84 1.58 4.21 2.88
CA VAL A 84 0.25 3.60 2.89
C VAL A 84 -0.77 4.63 3.31
N ALA A 85 -1.82 4.79 2.49
CA ALA A 85 -2.89 5.74 2.76
C ALA A 85 -4.18 5.32 2.04
N TYR A 86 -5.29 5.90 2.49
CA TYR A 86 -6.53 5.88 1.74
C TYR A 86 -6.65 7.10 0.82
N ARG A 87 -7.17 6.85 -0.38
CA ARG A 87 -7.35 7.88 -1.41
C ARG A 87 -8.70 7.78 -2.10
N ASP A 88 -9.18 8.90 -2.64
CA ASP A 88 -10.37 8.91 -3.49
C ASP A 88 -10.05 8.50 -4.95
N ALA A 89 -11.03 8.64 -5.84
CA ALA A 89 -10.94 8.24 -7.24
C ALA A 89 -9.93 9.10 -8.03
N SER A 90 -9.66 10.31 -7.56
CA SER A 90 -8.65 11.24 -8.11
C SER A 90 -7.26 11.03 -7.51
N PHE A 91 -7.10 10.02 -6.64
CA PHE A 91 -5.90 9.75 -5.86
C PHE A 91 -5.52 10.87 -4.87
N ALA A 92 -6.48 11.74 -4.51
CA ALA A 92 -6.30 12.67 -3.40
C ALA A 92 -6.32 11.91 -2.07
N LEU A 93 -5.47 12.32 -1.11
CA LEU A 93 -5.49 11.77 0.25
C LEU A 93 -6.85 12.00 0.90
N LEU A 94 -7.34 11.01 1.64
CA LEU A 94 -8.47 11.19 2.55
C LEU A 94 -7.96 11.71 3.91
N PRO A 95 -8.12 13.01 4.23
CA PRO A 95 -7.39 13.66 5.32
C PRO A 95 -7.86 13.27 6.72
N SER A 96 -9.03 12.66 6.85
CA SER A 96 -9.56 12.19 8.15
C SER A 96 -9.00 10.83 8.58
N LEU A 97 -8.13 10.22 7.77
CA LEU A 97 -7.55 8.91 8.01
C LEU A 97 -6.03 9.02 8.02
N PHE A 98 -5.39 8.32 8.97
CA PHE A 98 -3.93 8.32 9.09
C PHE A 98 -3.28 7.81 7.81
N ARG A 99 -2.22 8.50 7.37
CA ARG A 99 -1.23 7.91 6.46
C ARG A 99 -0.05 7.40 7.27
N VAL A 100 0.58 6.36 6.77
CA VAL A 100 1.75 5.76 7.43
C VAL A 100 2.87 5.54 6.44
N SER A 101 4.10 5.79 6.87
CA SER A 101 5.30 5.44 6.12
C SER A 101 6.27 4.62 6.97
N PHE A 102 6.97 3.69 6.32
CA PHE A 102 7.91 2.79 6.98
C PHE A 102 8.89 2.19 5.96
N ALA A 103 10.02 1.68 6.45
CA ALA A 103 10.98 0.96 5.62
C ALA A 103 10.36 -0.32 5.05
N MET A 104 10.50 -0.52 3.75
CA MET A 104 9.91 -1.66 3.05
C MET A 104 10.47 -2.98 3.60
N PRO A 105 9.60 -3.92 4.06
CA PRO A 105 10.06 -5.24 4.51
C PRO A 105 10.79 -6.00 3.39
N ALA A 106 11.93 -6.62 3.70
CA ALA A 106 12.77 -7.31 2.72
C ALA A 106 12.04 -8.43 1.96
N GLY A 107 11.08 -9.10 2.61
CA GLY A 107 10.27 -10.15 1.97
C GLY A 107 9.42 -9.65 0.79
N TRP A 108 9.19 -8.34 0.70
CA TRP A 108 8.41 -7.76 -0.42
C TRP A 108 9.16 -7.80 -1.75
N ARG A 109 10.49 -7.98 -1.71
CA ARG A 109 11.34 -8.17 -2.90
C ARG A 109 11.02 -9.45 -3.66
N THR A 110 10.44 -10.45 -2.99
CA THR A 110 10.15 -11.76 -3.57
C THR A 110 8.66 -12.02 -3.75
N ALA A 111 7.79 -11.26 -3.08
CA ALA A 111 6.33 -11.40 -3.21
C ALA A 111 5.61 -10.12 -2.77
N ALA A 112 4.49 -9.79 -3.40
CA ALA A 112 3.64 -8.69 -2.94
C ALA A 112 3.16 -8.94 -1.49
N PRO A 113 3.00 -7.90 -0.64
CA PRO A 113 2.55 -8.07 0.74
C PRO A 113 1.21 -8.76 0.88
N LEU A 114 0.36 -8.64 -0.13
CA LEU A 114 -0.97 -9.23 -0.16
C LEU A 114 -0.97 -10.62 -0.80
N ASN A 115 0.17 -11.06 -1.36
CA ASN A 115 0.37 -12.34 -2.02
C ASN A 115 1.28 -13.29 -1.23
N VAL A 116 1.08 -13.33 0.09
CA VAL A 116 1.80 -14.23 1.01
C VAL A 116 0.83 -14.75 2.06
N SER A 117 1.14 -15.88 2.67
CA SER A 117 0.33 -16.42 3.77
C SER A 117 0.78 -15.84 5.11
N SER A 118 -0.16 -15.19 5.81
CA SER A 118 -0.11 -14.89 7.25
C SER A 118 1.25 -14.40 7.80
N VAL A 119 1.68 -13.20 7.40
CA VAL A 119 2.97 -12.63 7.84
C VAL A 119 2.76 -11.60 8.93
N ASP A 120 3.57 -11.70 9.99
CA ASP A 120 3.80 -10.65 10.99
C ASP A 120 5.23 -10.13 10.86
N ALA A 121 5.40 -8.81 10.79
CA ALA A 121 6.71 -8.18 10.71
C ALA A 121 6.82 -6.97 11.66
N PRO A 122 7.94 -6.81 12.41
CA PRO A 122 8.19 -5.57 13.13
C PRO A 122 8.58 -4.46 12.14
N VAL A 123 7.96 -3.29 12.28
CA VAL A 123 8.23 -2.11 11.44
C VAL A 123 8.30 -0.86 12.30
N MET A 124 9.20 0.06 11.95
CA MET A 124 9.25 1.41 12.51
C MET A 124 8.36 2.32 11.65
N VAL A 125 7.21 2.72 12.20
CA VAL A 125 6.13 3.37 11.45
C VAL A 125 6.01 4.83 11.85
N SER A 126 6.13 5.72 10.88
CA SER A 126 5.80 7.13 11.01
C SER A 126 4.32 7.33 10.68
N PHE A 127 3.57 7.92 11.60
CA PHE A 127 2.17 8.29 11.42
C PHE A 127 2.10 9.77 11.06
N ASP A 128 1.49 10.08 9.91
CA ASP A 128 1.35 11.45 9.40
C ASP A 128 2.65 12.29 9.36
N GLY A 129 3.78 11.63 9.07
CA GLY A 129 5.10 12.27 9.03
C GLY A 129 5.72 12.50 10.42
N GLY A 130 5.10 12.00 11.48
CA GLY A 130 5.62 12.05 12.85
C GLY A 130 6.81 11.10 13.09
N PRO A 131 7.41 11.15 14.29
CA PRO A 131 8.52 10.28 14.66
C PRO A 131 8.13 8.81 14.60
N PRO A 132 9.04 7.92 14.17
CA PRO A 132 8.69 6.52 13.93
C PRO A 132 8.53 5.76 15.25
N LEU A 133 7.52 4.89 15.29
CA LEU A 133 7.20 4.03 16.43
C LEU A 133 7.26 2.56 16.03
N LEU A 134 7.82 1.70 16.88
CA LEU A 134 7.82 0.27 16.65
C LEU A 134 6.39 -0.28 16.70
N ARG A 135 5.97 -0.94 15.63
CA ARG A 135 4.66 -1.57 15.48
C ARG A 135 4.78 -2.93 14.82
N ARG A 136 3.69 -3.70 14.89
CA ARG A 136 3.54 -4.96 14.15
C ARG A 136 2.72 -4.70 12.89
N LEU A 137 3.35 -4.88 11.74
CA LEU A 137 2.66 -5.00 10.47
C LEU A 137 2.17 -6.44 10.33
N ARG A 138 0.88 -6.64 10.08
CA ARG A 138 0.32 -7.93 9.69
C ARG A 138 -0.13 -7.84 8.24
N HIS A 139 0.35 -8.73 7.38
CA HIS A 139 -0.02 -8.72 5.97
C HIS A 139 -0.15 -10.12 5.36
N GLY A 140 -0.89 -10.23 4.26
CA GLY A 140 -1.10 -11.46 3.52
C GLY A 140 -2.53 -12.00 3.68
N TYR A 141 -2.72 -13.29 3.40
CA TYR A 141 -4.01 -13.97 3.56
C TYR A 141 -3.90 -15.15 4.53
N GLY A 142 -5.02 -15.42 5.18
CA GLY A 142 -5.15 -16.39 6.27
C GLY A 142 -6.42 -16.11 7.06
N GLY A 143 -6.76 -16.99 7.99
CA GLY A 143 -7.82 -16.75 8.97
C GLY A 143 -7.35 -15.80 10.07
N PHE A 144 -8.27 -14.99 10.58
CA PHE A 144 -8.09 -14.23 11.82
C PHE A 144 -9.48 -13.94 12.41
N LEU A 145 -9.53 -13.59 13.69
CA LEU A 145 -10.80 -13.49 14.41
C LEU A 145 -11.66 -12.31 13.96
N ASP A 146 -11.14 -11.08 14.06
CA ASP A 146 -11.98 -9.89 13.85
C ASP A 146 -11.21 -8.62 13.43
N ASN A 147 -10.12 -8.30 14.11
CA ASN A 147 -9.43 -7.02 13.91
C ASN A 147 -7.93 -7.22 13.65
N CYS A 148 -7.21 -6.11 13.54
CA CYS A 148 -5.77 -6.14 13.33
C CYS A 148 -4.98 -6.74 14.50
N ALA A 149 -5.47 -6.57 15.73
CA ALA A 149 -4.78 -7.08 16.93
C ALA A 149 -4.80 -8.61 17.00
N GLY A 150 -5.87 -9.24 16.51
CA GLY A 150 -6.04 -10.69 16.53
C GLY A 150 -4.91 -11.44 15.80
N ASP A 151 -4.48 -12.56 16.38
CA ASP A 151 -3.47 -13.41 15.75
C ASP A 151 -3.99 -14.07 14.46
N TRP A 152 -3.04 -14.46 13.60
CA TRP A 152 -3.37 -15.35 12.49
C TRP A 152 -3.86 -16.69 13.04
N GLY A 153 -5.01 -17.14 12.55
CA GLY A 153 -5.57 -18.46 12.81
C GLY A 153 -5.19 -19.47 11.74
N VAL A 154 -5.69 -20.70 11.91
CA VAL A 154 -5.53 -21.79 10.93
C VAL A 154 -6.63 -21.74 9.86
N GLY A 155 -6.23 -21.91 8.59
CA GLY A 155 -7.13 -21.96 7.45
C GLY A 155 -7.75 -20.61 7.06
N GLY A 156 -8.43 -20.57 5.92
CA GLY A 156 -9.08 -19.37 5.39
C GLY A 156 -8.17 -18.47 4.54
N ASN A 157 -8.80 -17.60 3.76
CA ASN A 157 -8.13 -16.71 2.80
C ASN A 157 -8.53 -15.25 3.03
N PHE A 158 -8.89 -14.85 4.25
CA PHE A 158 -9.65 -13.61 4.48
C PHE A 158 -8.94 -12.34 4.01
N GLY A 159 -7.61 -12.34 3.88
CA GLY A 159 -6.87 -11.19 3.40
C GLY A 159 -6.83 -10.08 4.46
N ARG A 160 -5.63 -9.65 4.82
CA ARG A 160 -5.41 -8.60 5.80
C ARG A 160 -4.10 -7.89 5.53
N PHE A 161 -4.13 -6.57 5.62
CA PHE A 161 -2.99 -5.69 5.74
C PHE A 161 -3.33 -4.65 6.80
N CYS A 162 -2.58 -4.59 7.90
CA CYS A 162 -2.86 -3.64 8.97
C CYS A 162 -1.65 -3.45 9.89
N ILE A 163 -1.66 -2.39 10.70
CA ILE A 163 -0.57 -2.07 11.63
C ILE A 163 -1.15 -1.93 13.04
N THR A 164 -0.63 -2.69 14.00
CA THR A 164 -1.16 -2.73 15.37
C THR A 164 -0.08 -2.52 16.44
N PRO A 165 -0.40 -1.88 17.58
CA PRO A 165 -1.65 -1.14 17.86
C PRO A 165 -1.63 0.25 17.21
N SER A 166 -2.63 0.57 16.40
CA SER A 166 -2.77 1.90 15.80
C SER A 166 -4.12 2.09 15.10
N PRO A 167 -4.48 3.34 14.76
CA PRO A 167 -5.54 3.65 13.80
C PRO A 167 -5.06 3.68 12.33
N ALA A 168 -3.94 3.04 11.99
CA ALA A 168 -3.43 2.98 10.60
C ALA A 168 -4.42 2.34 9.62
N PRO A 169 -4.26 2.54 8.30
CA PRO A 169 -5.04 1.85 7.29
C PRO A 169 -5.07 0.33 7.50
N PHE A 170 -6.28 -0.23 7.59
CA PHE A 170 -6.55 -1.66 7.63
C PHE A 170 -7.37 -2.07 6.40
N TYR A 171 -6.69 -2.74 5.48
CA TYR A 171 -7.27 -3.37 4.31
C TYR A 171 -7.56 -4.86 4.57
N ALA A 172 -8.81 -5.29 4.36
CA ALA A 172 -9.25 -6.65 4.69
C ALA A 172 -10.21 -7.23 3.65
N ALA A 173 -10.53 -8.52 3.80
CA ALA A 173 -11.54 -9.27 3.02
C ALA A 173 -11.18 -9.60 1.56
N PHE A 174 -10.00 -9.18 1.06
CA PHE A 174 -9.61 -9.30 -0.35
C PHE A 174 -9.48 -10.72 -0.91
N GLY A 175 -9.44 -11.75 -0.06
CA GLY A 175 -9.39 -13.15 -0.50
C GLY A 175 -10.68 -13.94 -0.28
N VAL A 176 -11.80 -13.26 -0.02
CA VAL A 176 -13.14 -13.87 0.12
C VAL A 176 -14.18 -13.15 -0.75
N GLY A 177 -15.37 -13.74 -0.91
CA GLY A 177 -16.43 -13.17 -1.75
C GLY A 177 -17.13 -11.92 -1.17
N ALA A 178 -16.79 -11.50 0.04
CA ALA A 178 -17.31 -10.27 0.64
C ALA A 178 -16.60 -9.03 0.10
N ALA A 179 -17.26 -7.87 0.06
CA ALA A 179 -16.61 -6.62 -0.31
C ALA A 179 -15.38 -6.35 0.56
N ASP A 180 -14.32 -5.90 -0.10
CA ASP A 180 -13.09 -5.47 0.52
C ASP A 180 -13.36 -4.36 1.53
N ARG A 181 -12.63 -4.35 2.65
CA ARG A 181 -12.84 -3.36 3.71
C ARG A 181 -11.63 -2.47 3.86
N CYS A 182 -11.91 -1.17 3.91
CA CYS A 182 -10.95 -0.09 4.08
C CYS A 182 -11.29 0.66 5.37
N VAL A 183 -10.93 0.05 6.51
CA VAL A 183 -11.19 0.54 7.88
C VAL A 183 -9.88 0.96 8.55
N THR A 184 -9.89 1.26 9.85
CA THR A 184 -8.69 1.55 10.65
C THR A 184 -8.30 0.33 11.49
N SER A 185 -7.02 0.23 11.85
CA SER A 185 -6.45 -0.95 12.51
C SER A 185 -6.89 -1.14 13.97
N ASP A 186 -7.64 -0.19 14.53
CA ASP A 186 -8.21 -0.18 15.88
C ASP A 186 -9.69 -0.61 15.94
N VAL A 187 -10.29 -0.94 14.80
CA VAL A 187 -11.68 -1.42 14.71
C VAL A 187 -11.77 -2.82 14.08
N SER A 188 -12.94 -3.45 14.21
CA SER A 188 -13.31 -4.69 13.51
C SER A 188 -13.26 -4.50 12.00
N TRP A 189 -12.89 -5.56 11.27
CA TRP A 189 -12.70 -5.52 9.82
C TRP A 189 -13.93 -5.00 9.05
N ASN A 190 -15.14 -5.28 9.55
CA ASN A 190 -16.42 -4.89 8.94
C ASN A 190 -17.06 -3.65 9.57
N SER A 191 -16.34 -2.92 10.43
CA SER A 191 -16.85 -1.72 11.08
C SER A 191 -17.32 -0.68 10.05
N GLY A 192 -18.48 -0.06 10.31
CA GLY A 192 -19.10 0.94 9.42
C GLY A 192 -19.80 0.37 8.18
N GLY A 193 -19.83 -0.96 8.01
CA GLY A 193 -20.58 -1.59 6.91
C GLY A 193 -20.16 -1.08 5.53
N SER A 194 -21.13 -0.78 4.66
CA SER A 194 -20.89 -0.34 3.28
C SER A 194 -20.17 1.00 3.16
N THR A 195 -20.19 1.84 4.21
CA THR A 195 -19.50 3.14 4.20
C THR A 195 -17.97 3.02 4.22
N ASN A 196 -17.47 1.87 4.69
CA ASN A 196 -16.04 1.58 4.79
C ASN A 196 -15.62 0.44 3.84
N GLU A 197 -16.43 0.14 2.82
CA GLU A 197 -15.99 -0.72 1.73
C GLU A 197 -14.90 -0.02 0.92
N CYS A 198 -13.92 -0.79 0.45
CA CYS A 198 -12.98 -0.29 -0.52
C CYS A 198 -13.69 -0.05 -1.85
N GLY A 199 -13.25 0.97 -2.58
CA GLY A 199 -13.80 1.31 -3.88
C GLY A 199 -13.33 2.68 -4.33
N ALA A 200 -14.02 3.24 -5.33
CA ALA A 200 -13.61 4.51 -5.94
C ALA A 200 -13.47 5.66 -4.91
N SER A 201 -14.35 5.77 -3.92
CA SER A 201 -14.32 6.83 -2.91
C SER A 201 -13.31 6.60 -1.78
N ARG A 202 -12.81 5.36 -1.62
CA ARG A 202 -11.83 4.98 -0.61
C ARG A 202 -11.02 3.78 -1.08
N ARG A 203 -9.87 4.04 -1.66
CA ARG A 203 -8.91 3.03 -2.13
C ARG A 203 -7.79 2.90 -1.12
N PHE A 204 -7.48 1.68 -0.72
CA PHE A 204 -6.21 1.38 -0.07
C PHE A 204 -5.09 1.50 -1.10
N THR A 205 -4.03 2.25 -0.80
CA THR A 205 -2.91 2.45 -1.73
C THR A 205 -1.58 2.15 -1.08
N LEU A 206 -0.68 1.52 -1.84
CA LEU A 206 0.74 1.41 -1.52
C LEU A 206 1.53 2.22 -2.56
N TYR A 207 2.32 3.14 -2.05
CA TYR A 207 3.30 3.92 -2.79
C TYR A 207 4.70 3.57 -2.31
N ILE A 208 5.69 3.70 -3.19
CA ILE A 208 7.09 3.36 -2.90
C ILE A 208 8.03 4.48 -3.36
N ARG A 209 9.20 4.59 -2.73
CA ARG A 209 10.33 5.41 -3.20
C ARG A 209 11.65 4.96 -2.57
#